data_AF-A0A845QMI1-F1
#
_entry.id   AF-A0A845QMI1-F1
#
_cell.length_a   1.000
_cell.length_b   1.000
_cell.length_c   1.000
_cell.angle_alpha   90.00
_cell.angle_beta   90.00
_cell.angle_gamma   90.00
#
_symmetry.space_group_name_H-M   'P 1'
#
loop_
_entity.id
_entity.type
_entity.pdbx_description
1 polymer ?
#
loop_
_entity_poly.entity_id
_entity_poly.type
_entity_poly.pdbx_seq_one_letter_code
_entity_poly.pdbx_strand_id
1 'polypeptide(L)'
;MEERELELRKKLLIEKISRNPDRKYGQNDKTSAVWKNYALASPDGKCVYQSFSDEELLAYLRRLASELGYGPTQGEVFWVLKDYIKQRFGKWPYALRAAGLSASAGKGGKTMEQMEKERLHKEKLLDMVREKALELGKIPHPRDLPEVCREIKKYYSGWTSVIKAAKLDADFLKRAVYKIPDLELEYINMLEAVRNFAHEIGRSPLHGEIEQAVKQALIERCGSWRNALFQIDLEPVLRMEPFHDIYIDHRMTENRRLHSDSLYGCYYKVLNLDEDDRKRLGMVKDIYLKNGKIPMKKEVPRQLRQDLHEKCGSWGNVLYQIGVTPKEYYEEKNKKKNSNQGK
;
A
#
# COMPACT_ATOMS: atom_id res chain seq x y z
N MET A 1 39.06 5.99 -17.07
CA MET A 1 38.15 6.97 -17.70
C MET A 1 37.62 7.86 -16.58
N GLU A 2 37.78 9.17 -16.70
CA GLU A 2 37.32 10.11 -15.67
C GLU A 2 35.78 10.20 -15.67
N GLU A 3 35.18 10.52 -14.53
CA GLU A 3 33.71 10.59 -14.37
C GLU A 3 33.06 11.57 -15.36
N ARG A 4 33.69 12.72 -15.59
CA ARG A 4 33.22 13.73 -16.58
C ARG A 4 33.21 13.18 -18.00
N GLU A 5 34.20 12.36 -18.34
CA GLU A 5 34.30 11.73 -19.67
C GLU A 5 33.22 10.67 -19.86
N LEU A 6 32.94 9.87 -18.83
CA LEU A 6 31.84 8.90 -18.84
C LEU A 6 30.48 9.59 -19.04
N GLU A 7 30.23 10.68 -18.31
CA GLU A 7 28.98 11.42 -18.43
C GLU A 7 28.79 12.04 -19.83
N LEU A 8 29.87 12.60 -20.41
CA LEU A 8 29.85 13.09 -21.78
C LEU A 8 29.56 11.97 -22.78
N ARG A 9 30.17 10.79 -22.60
CA ARG A 9 29.94 9.62 -23.47
C ARG A 9 28.50 9.11 -23.35
N LYS A 10 27.93 9.04 -22.15
CA LYS A 10 26.51 8.68 -21.92
C LYS A 10 25.56 9.63 -22.65
N LYS A 11 25.77 10.94 -22.46
CA LYS A 11 24.97 11.98 -23.12
C LYS A 11 25.07 11.88 -24.64
N LEU A 12 26.28 11.71 -25.18
CA LEU A 12 26.51 11.54 -26.61
C LEU A 12 25.79 10.29 -27.17
N LEU A 13 25.83 9.19 -26.42
CA LEU A 13 25.15 7.94 -26.80
C LEU A 13 23.63 8.13 -26.89
N ILE A 14 23.01 8.69 -25.85
CA ILE A 14 21.56 8.89 -25.80
C ILE A 14 21.10 9.93 -26.81
N GLU A 15 21.74 11.11 -26.85
CA GLU A 15 21.19 12.26 -27.57
C GLU A 15 21.54 12.28 -29.06
N LYS A 16 22.68 11.69 -29.46
CA LYS A 16 23.16 11.71 -30.85
C LYS A 16 23.25 10.32 -31.45
N ILE A 17 24.06 9.43 -30.87
CA ILE A 17 24.38 8.14 -31.52
C ILE A 17 23.15 7.27 -31.66
N SER A 18 22.33 7.16 -30.61
CA SER A 18 21.13 6.31 -30.63
C SER A 18 20.04 6.79 -31.59
N ARG A 19 20.12 8.05 -32.06
CA ARG A 19 19.20 8.61 -33.04
C ARG A 19 19.57 8.27 -34.49
N ASN A 20 20.67 7.57 -34.72
CA ASN A 20 21.05 7.12 -36.06
C ASN A 20 19.91 6.29 -36.68
N PRO A 21 19.49 6.58 -37.93
CA PRO A 21 18.48 5.80 -38.63
C PRO A 21 18.81 4.30 -38.72
N ASP A 22 20.09 3.96 -38.90
CA ASP A 22 20.55 2.58 -38.83
C ASP A 22 20.76 2.17 -37.36
N ARG A 23 19.82 1.35 -36.85
CA ARG A 23 19.84 0.84 -35.47
C ARG A 23 21.00 -0.12 -35.18
N LYS A 24 21.68 -0.59 -36.23
CA LYS A 24 22.87 -1.46 -36.17
C LYS A 24 24.16 -0.73 -36.58
N TYR A 25 24.11 0.60 -36.67
CA TYR A 25 25.28 1.41 -37.06
C TYR A 25 26.50 1.10 -36.18
N GLY A 26 27.59 0.67 -36.82
CA GLY A 26 28.84 0.30 -36.15
C GLY A 26 28.81 -1.03 -35.38
N GLN A 27 27.73 -1.83 -35.44
CA GLN A 27 27.62 -3.08 -34.70
C GLN A 27 28.62 -4.15 -35.19
N ASN A 28 28.85 -4.22 -36.49
CA ASN A 28 29.72 -5.25 -37.10
C ASN A 28 31.14 -4.74 -37.38
N ASP A 29 31.39 -3.44 -37.22
CA ASP A 29 32.70 -2.83 -37.43
C ASP A 29 33.41 -2.63 -36.09
N LYS A 30 34.26 -3.60 -35.74
CA LYS A 30 35.05 -3.58 -34.50
C LYS A 30 36.09 -2.45 -34.46
N THR A 31 36.41 -1.86 -35.62
CA THR A 31 37.37 -0.76 -35.72
C THR A 31 36.72 0.61 -35.49
N SER A 32 35.39 0.69 -35.62
CA SER A 32 34.62 1.91 -35.45
C SER A 32 34.74 2.52 -34.05
N ALA A 33 34.64 3.84 -33.97
CA ALA A 33 34.59 4.56 -32.70
C ALA A 33 33.37 4.13 -31.85
N VAL A 34 32.25 3.82 -32.49
CA VAL A 34 31.04 3.35 -31.79
C VAL A 34 31.30 2.02 -31.09
N TRP A 35 31.88 1.04 -31.80
CA TRP A 35 32.18 -0.25 -31.20
C TRP A 35 33.22 -0.13 -30.08
N LYS A 36 34.33 0.56 -30.34
CA LYS A 36 35.41 0.73 -29.34
C LYS A 36 34.93 1.43 -28.08
N ASN A 37 34.11 2.48 -28.19
CA ASN A 37 33.74 3.31 -27.04
C ASN A 37 32.48 2.83 -26.30
N TYR A 38 31.62 2.01 -26.93
CA TYR A 38 30.29 1.70 -26.40
C TYR A 38 29.88 0.23 -26.46
N ALA A 39 30.61 -0.66 -27.15
CA ALA A 39 30.26 -2.08 -27.14
C ALA A 39 30.51 -2.69 -25.75
N LEU A 40 29.59 -3.53 -25.25
CA LEU A 40 29.84 -4.27 -24.00
C LEU A 40 31.10 -5.14 -24.04
N ALA A 41 31.52 -5.55 -25.24
CA ALA A 41 32.72 -6.35 -25.46
C ALA A 41 34.03 -5.52 -25.41
N SER A 42 33.97 -4.19 -25.43
CA SER A 42 35.15 -3.34 -25.29
C SER A 42 35.33 -2.88 -23.83
N PRO A 43 36.58 -2.67 -23.37
CA PRO A 43 36.82 -2.16 -22.02
C PRO A 43 36.12 -0.82 -21.76
N ASP A 44 36.22 0.11 -22.70
CA ASP A 44 35.62 1.44 -22.62
C ASP A 44 34.08 1.38 -22.61
N GLY A 45 33.48 0.55 -23.46
CA GLY A 45 32.03 0.39 -23.50
C GLY A 45 31.50 -0.27 -22.22
N LYS A 46 32.25 -1.21 -21.63
CA LYS A 46 31.92 -1.77 -20.32
C LYS A 46 31.93 -0.70 -19.21
N CYS A 47 32.90 0.21 -19.21
CA CYS A 47 32.92 1.34 -18.26
C CYS A 47 31.71 2.27 -18.46
N VAL A 48 31.37 2.62 -19.71
CA VAL A 48 30.19 3.44 -20.02
C VAL A 48 28.91 2.73 -19.56
N TYR A 49 28.75 1.44 -19.85
CA TYR A 49 27.62 0.64 -19.38
C TYR A 49 27.46 0.66 -17.85
N GLN A 50 28.57 0.47 -17.12
CA GLN A 50 28.55 0.44 -15.65
C GLN A 50 28.19 1.80 -15.05
N SER A 51 28.51 2.90 -15.74
CA SER A 51 28.15 4.26 -15.31
C SER A 51 26.67 4.62 -15.51
N PHE A 52 25.90 3.78 -16.21
CA PHE A 52 24.44 3.95 -16.28
C PHE A 52 23.77 3.39 -15.03
N SER A 53 22.86 4.19 -14.47
CA SER A 53 21.85 3.72 -13.54
C SER A 53 20.73 2.97 -14.27
N ASP A 54 20.00 2.15 -13.53
CA ASP A 54 18.81 1.47 -14.06
C ASP A 54 17.78 2.49 -14.54
N GLU A 55 17.56 3.57 -13.78
CA GLU A 55 16.58 4.60 -14.11
C GLU A 55 16.92 5.36 -15.40
N GLU A 56 18.18 5.63 -15.70
CA GLU A 56 18.57 6.27 -16.96
C GLU A 56 18.26 5.41 -18.19
N LEU A 57 18.48 4.10 -18.09
CA LEU A 57 18.13 3.16 -19.17
C LEU A 57 16.61 3.04 -19.34
N LEU A 58 15.85 3.03 -18.23
CA LEU A 58 14.39 3.00 -18.27
C LEU A 58 13.81 4.33 -18.78
N ALA A 59 14.38 5.48 -18.39
CA ALA A 59 14.00 6.80 -18.88
C ALA A 59 14.22 6.92 -20.40
N TYR A 60 15.32 6.37 -20.93
CA TYR A 60 15.52 6.26 -22.37
C TYR A 60 14.40 5.46 -23.05
N LEU A 61 14.00 4.30 -22.50
CA LEU A 61 12.88 3.51 -23.03
C LEU A 61 11.56 4.27 -23.00
N ARG A 62 11.25 4.98 -21.90
CA ARG A 62 10.03 5.79 -21.78
C ARG A 62 10.00 6.93 -22.80
N ARG A 63 11.14 7.61 -23.00
CA ARG A 63 11.28 8.66 -24.01
C ARG A 63 11.00 8.10 -25.41
N LEU A 64 11.65 7.01 -25.78
CA LEU A 64 11.45 6.40 -27.10
C LEU A 64 9.99 5.93 -27.26
N ALA A 65 9.39 5.37 -26.22
CA ALA A 65 7.98 4.98 -26.24
C ALA A 65 7.04 6.19 -26.44
N SER A 66 7.36 7.35 -25.85
CA SER A 66 6.62 8.59 -26.06
C SER A 66 6.75 9.09 -27.50
N GLU A 67 7.92 8.93 -28.12
CA GLU A 67 8.15 9.32 -29.53
C GLU A 67 7.42 8.36 -30.50
N LEU A 68 7.34 7.07 -30.18
CA LEU A 68 6.68 6.06 -31.00
C LEU A 68 5.17 5.93 -30.76
N GLY A 69 4.69 6.33 -29.58
CA GLY A 69 3.31 6.14 -29.12
C GLY A 69 3.02 4.74 -28.56
N TYR A 70 4.01 3.85 -28.46
CA TYR A 70 3.91 2.49 -27.92
C TYR A 70 5.26 2.02 -27.37
N GLY A 71 5.27 0.95 -26.58
CA GLY A 71 6.52 0.38 -26.05
C GLY A 71 7.43 -0.14 -27.18
N PRO A 72 8.70 0.29 -27.28
CA PRO A 72 9.58 -0.05 -28.40
C PRO A 72 9.91 -1.55 -28.42
N THR A 73 10.03 -2.10 -29.61
CA THR A 73 10.64 -3.42 -29.87
C THR A 73 12.17 -3.35 -29.75
N GLN A 74 12.80 -4.52 -29.63
CA GLN A 74 14.27 -4.60 -29.62
C GLN A 74 14.92 -4.04 -30.89
N GLY A 75 14.23 -4.12 -32.04
CA GLY A 75 14.74 -3.65 -33.33
C GLY A 75 14.64 -2.13 -33.51
N GLU A 76 13.78 -1.46 -32.74
CA GLU A 76 13.60 0.00 -32.79
C GLU A 76 14.59 0.74 -31.89
N VAL A 77 15.22 0.02 -30.96
CA VAL A 77 16.26 0.55 -30.06
C VAL A 77 17.64 0.37 -30.68
N PHE A 78 18.48 1.40 -30.56
CA PHE A 78 19.87 1.34 -30.98
C PHE A 78 20.63 0.20 -30.29
N TRP A 79 21.41 -0.57 -31.06
CA TRP A 79 21.94 -1.86 -30.61
C TRP A 79 22.73 -1.80 -29.29
N VAL A 80 23.51 -0.74 -29.05
CA VAL A 80 24.26 -0.54 -27.79
C VAL A 80 23.31 -0.48 -26.60
N LEU A 81 22.31 0.40 -26.64
CA LEU A 81 21.37 0.59 -25.54
C LEU A 81 20.48 -0.64 -25.37
N LYS A 82 20.10 -1.29 -26.47
CA LYS A 82 19.40 -2.58 -26.45
C LYS A 82 20.21 -3.63 -25.69
N ASP A 83 21.51 -3.74 -25.94
CA ASP A 83 22.38 -4.71 -25.26
C ASP A 83 22.55 -4.35 -23.78
N TYR A 84 22.68 -3.06 -23.44
CA TYR A 84 22.75 -2.60 -22.05
C TYR A 84 21.47 -2.96 -21.27
N ILE A 85 20.31 -2.70 -21.86
CA ILE A 85 18.99 -2.99 -21.29
C ILE A 85 18.81 -4.50 -21.12
N LYS A 86 19.17 -5.31 -22.13
CA LYS A 86 19.11 -6.78 -22.02
C LYS A 86 20.05 -7.31 -20.94
N GLN A 87 21.25 -6.75 -20.83
CA GLN A 87 22.21 -7.14 -19.79
C GLN A 87 21.68 -6.80 -18.39
N ARG A 88 20.98 -5.68 -18.23
CA ARG A 88 20.49 -5.20 -16.92
C ARG A 88 19.19 -5.87 -16.47
N PHE A 89 18.23 -6.00 -17.38
CA PHE A 89 16.86 -6.43 -17.05
C PHE A 89 16.51 -7.82 -17.60
N GLY A 90 17.44 -8.46 -18.31
CA GLY A 90 17.27 -9.79 -18.89
C GLY A 90 16.33 -9.79 -20.10
N LYS A 91 15.10 -10.27 -19.89
CA LYS A 91 14.11 -10.39 -20.96
C LYS A 91 13.51 -9.02 -21.29
N TRP A 92 13.31 -8.74 -22.58
CA TRP A 92 12.76 -7.44 -23.03
C TRP A 92 11.42 -7.05 -22.37
N PRO A 93 10.44 -7.96 -22.20
CA PRO A 93 9.21 -7.63 -21.48
C PRO A 93 9.44 -7.22 -20.02
N TYR A 94 10.56 -7.61 -19.40
CA TYR A 94 10.89 -7.22 -18.03
C TYR A 94 11.40 -5.78 -17.99
N ALA A 95 12.24 -5.39 -18.95
CA ALA A 95 12.66 -4.00 -19.14
C ALA A 95 11.47 -3.07 -19.41
N LEU A 96 10.56 -3.47 -20.30
CA LEU A 96 9.35 -2.68 -20.59
C LEU A 96 8.46 -2.52 -19.35
N ARG A 97 8.24 -3.60 -18.59
CA ARG A 97 7.48 -3.52 -17.32
C ARG A 97 8.17 -2.63 -16.28
N ALA A 98 9.49 -2.72 -16.15
CA ALA A 98 10.26 -1.84 -15.27
C ALA A 98 10.16 -0.37 -15.70
N ALA A 99 10.06 -0.11 -17.00
CA ALA A 99 9.82 1.22 -17.56
C ALA A 99 8.36 1.68 -17.42
N GLY A 100 7.45 0.87 -16.88
CA GLY A 100 6.02 1.20 -16.81
C GLY A 100 5.28 1.09 -18.15
N LEU A 101 5.85 0.36 -19.11
CA LEU A 101 5.30 0.14 -20.44
C LEU A 101 4.63 -1.23 -20.56
N SER A 102 3.81 -1.38 -21.60
CA SER A 102 3.23 -2.67 -22.01
C SER A 102 4.32 -3.71 -22.27
N ALA A 103 4.16 -4.91 -21.72
CA ALA A 103 5.04 -6.05 -22.00
C ALA A 103 5.00 -6.48 -23.48
N SER A 104 3.87 -6.24 -24.15
CA SER A 104 3.73 -6.40 -25.60
C SER A 104 4.32 -5.17 -26.29
N ALA A 105 5.41 -5.36 -27.02
CA ALA A 105 6.15 -4.32 -27.71
C ALA A 105 5.63 -4.08 -29.14
N GLY A 106 6.00 -2.92 -29.70
CA GLY A 106 5.68 -2.56 -31.08
C GLY A 106 4.23 -2.11 -31.28
N LYS A 107 3.85 -1.92 -32.54
CA LYS A 107 2.51 -1.48 -32.97
C LYS A 107 1.37 -2.44 -32.60
N GLY A 108 1.68 -3.71 -32.30
CA GLY A 108 0.71 -4.70 -31.82
C GLY A 108 0.54 -4.70 -30.29
N GLY A 109 1.35 -3.91 -29.57
CA GLY A 109 1.22 -3.69 -28.14
C GLY A 109 0.19 -2.62 -27.80
N LYS A 110 -0.08 -2.42 -26.51
CA LYS A 110 -0.92 -1.28 -26.07
C LYS A 110 -0.20 0.03 -26.34
N THR A 111 -0.93 0.99 -26.89
CA THR A 111 -0.42 2.36 -27.08
C THR A 111 -0.28 3.08 -25.74
N MET A 112 0.55 4.13 -25.70
CA MET A 112 0.68 5.00 -24.54
C MET A 112 -0.67 5.61 -24.14
N GLU A 113 -1.46 6.04 -25.13
CA GLU A 113 -2.81 6.59 -24.91
C GLU A 113 -3.77 5.55 -24.29
N GLN A 114 -3.75 4.31 -24.77
CA GLN A 114 -4.57 3.23 -24.21
C GLN A 114 -4.18 2.93 -22.75
N MET A 115 -2.87 2.88 -22.45
CA MET A 115 -2.40 2.67 -21.08
C MET A 115 -2.80 3.82 -20.16
N GLU A 116 -2.72 5.06 -20.65
CA GLU A 116 -3.14 6.24 -19.89
C GLU A 116 -4.65 6.25 -19.64
N LYS A 117 -5.45 5.90 -20.65
CA LYS A 117 -6.90 5.74 -20.51
C LYS A 117 -7.27 4.66 -19.48
N GLU A 118 -6.59 3.51 -19.50
CA GLU A 118 -6.77 2.46 -18.49
C GLU A 118 -6.35 2.95 -17.09
N ARG A 119 -5.26 3.73 -16.98
CA ARG A 119 -4.79 4.30 -15.71
C ARG A 119 -5.81 5.28 -15.14
N LEU A 120 -6.29 6.22 -15.94
CA LEU A 120 -7.28 7.22 -15.54
C LEU A 120 -8.60 6.55 -15.15
N HIS A 121 -9.05 5.57 -15.93
CA HIS A 121 -10.25 4.82 -15.62
C HIS A 121 -10.10 4.03 -14.30
N LYS A 122 -8.96 3.38 -14.07
CA LYS A 122 -8.66 2.72 -12.80
C LYS A 122 -8.68 3.70 -11.62
N GLU A 123 -8.10 4.89 -11.76
CA GLU A 123 -8.13 5.91 -10.69
C GLU A 123 -9.56 6.38 -10.41
N LYS A 124 -10.36 6.62 -11.45
CA LYS A 124 -11.78 6.97 -11.31
C LYS A 124 -12.56 5.93 -10.49
N LEU A 125 -12.31 4.64 -10.72
CA LEU A 125 -12.92 3.58 -9.93
C LEU A 125 -12.50 3.63 -8.46
N LEU A 126 -11.23 3.97 -8.16
CA LEU A 126 -10.76 4.15 -6.79
C LEU A 126 -11.35 5.41 -6.14
N ASP A 127 -11.55 6.49 -6.89
CA ASP A 127 -12.23 7.70 -6.41
C ASP A 127 -13.68 7.42 -6.02
N MET A 128 -14.43 6.65 -6.83
CA MET A 128 -15.78 6.22 -6.47
C MET A 128 -15.80 5.40 -5.16
N VAL A 129 -14.76 4.60 -4.90
CA VAL A 129 -14.61 3.88 -3.62
C VAL A 129 -14.35 4.84 -2.47
N ARG A 130 -13.55 5.89 -2.67
CA ARG A 130 -13.29 6.93 -1.67
C ARG A 130 -14.53 7.77 -1.37
N GLU A 131 -15.23 8.21 -2.40
CA GLU A 131 -16.49 8.96 -2.28
C GLU A 131 -17.53 8.17 -1.50
N LYS A 132 -17.70 6.88 -1.84
CA LYS A 132 -18.63 6.02 -1.09
C LYS A 132 -18.20 5.81 0.35
N ALA A 133 -16.91 5.77 0.63
CA ALA A 133 -16.41 5.67 1.99
C ALA A 133 -16.71 6.92 2.83
N LEU A 134 -16.63 8.10 2.22
CA LEU A 134 -17.02 9.37 2.84
C LEU A 134 -18.53 9.41 3.09
N GLU A 135 -19.33 9.04 2.09
CA GLU A 135 -20.80 8.98 2.20
C GLU A 135 -21.25 8.07 3.35
N LEU A 136 -20.65 6.88 3.47
CA LEU A 136 -21.04 5.90 4.49
C LEU A 136 -20.38 6.14 5.86
N GLY A 137 -19.40 7.04 5.97
CA GLY A 137 -18.57 7.18 7.17
C GLY A 137 -17.76 5.92 7.53
N LYS A 138 -17.62 4.96 6.60
CA LYS A 138 -16.95 3.68 6.80
C LYS A 138 -16.39 3.13 5.50
N ILE A 139 -15.52 2.12 5.60
CA ILE A 139 -15.04 1.40 4.41
C ILE A 139 -16.23 0.70 3.77
N PRO A 140 -16.53 0.96 2.48
CA PRO A 140 -17.64 0.32 1.79
C PRO A 140 -17.37 -1.18 1.63
N HIS A 141 -18.43 -1.97 1.74
CA HIS A 141 -18.43 -3.36 1.33
C HIS A 141 -18.54 -3.44 -0.20
N PRO A 142 -18.00 -4.48 -0.88
CA PRO A 142 -18.17 -4.66 -2.33
C PRO A 142 -19.63 -4.57 -2.84
N ARG A 143 -20.59 -4.90 -1.97
CA ARG A 143 -22.04 -4.82 -2.26
C ARG A 143 -22.57 -3.39 -2.35
N ASP A 144 -21.89 -2.44 -1.73
CA ASP A 144 -22.27 -1.02 -1.79
C ASP A 144 -21.88 -0.39 -3.14
N LEU A 145 -21.00 -1.08 -3.90
CA LEU A 145 -20.45 -0.63 -5.18
C LEU A 145 -20.40 -1.79 -6.20
N PRO A 146 -21.54 -2.42 -6.54
CA PRO A 146 -21.56 -3.58 -7.42
C PRO A 146 -20.97 -3.24 -8.79
N GLU A 147 -21.24 -2.03 -9.28
CA GLU A 147 -20.75 -1.53 -10.57
C GLU A 147 -19.25 -1.39 -10.62
N VAL A 148 -18.67 -0.72 -9.62
CA VAL A 148 -17.21 -0.60 -9.48
C VAL A 148 -16.59 -1.99 -9.40
N CYS A 149 -17.20 -2.92 -8.67
CA CYS A 149 -16.70 -4.29 -8.54
C CYS A 149 -16.65 -5.04 -9.88
N ARG A 150 -17.60 -4.80 -10.80
CA ARG A 150 -17.60 -5.42 -12.13
C ARG A 150 -16.36 -5.05 -12.94
N GLU A 151 -15.88 -3.82 -12.81
CA GLU A 151 -14.79 -3.27 -13.61
C GLU A 151 -13.43 -3.41 -12.91
N ILE A 152 -13.38 -3.13 -11.60
CA ILE A 152 -12.14 -3.05 -10.83
C ILE A 152 -11.46 -4.41 -10.64
N LYS A 153 -12.21 -5.51 -10.74
CA LYS A 153 -11.70 -6.91 -10.66
C LYS A 153 -10.66 -7.24 -11.74
N LYS A 154 -10.60 -6.48 -12.83
CA LYS A 154 -9.55 -6.61 -13.85
C LYS A 154 -8.17 -6.20 -13.30
N TYR A 155 -8.13 -5.31 -12.30
CA TYR A 155 -6.90 -4.71 -11.78
C TYR A 155 -6.47 -5.29 -10.43
N TYR A 156 -7.43 -5.78 -9.63
CA TYR A 156 -7.17 -6.30 -8.29
C TYR A 156 -7.87 -7.64 -8.10
N SER A 157 -7.26 -8.52 -7.32
CA SER A 157 -7.79 -9.86 -7.02
C SER A 157 -8.70 -9.92 -5.78
N GLY A 158 -8.64 -8.91 -4.91
CA GLY A 158 -9.38 -8.90 -3.64
C GLY A 158 -9.66 -7.48 -3.12
N TRP A 159 -10.69 -7.35 -2.28
CA TRP A 159 -11.15 -6.05 -1.79
C TRP A 159 -10.13 -5.36 -0.89
N THR A 160 -9.35 -6.13 -0.13
CA THR A 160 -8.22 -5.61 0.66
C THR A 160 -7.22 -4.85 -0.22
N SER A 161 -6.93 -5.33 -1.43
CA SER A 161 -6.02 -4.65 -2.37
C SER A 161 -6.63 -3.35 -2.90
N VAL A 162 -7.94 -3.32 -3.12
CA VAL A 162 -8.67 -2.11 -3.51
C VAL A 162 -8.62 -1.06 -2.39
N ILE A 163 -8.91 -1.44 -1.14
CA ILE A 163 -8.83 -0.56 0.04
C ILE A 163 -7.44 0.04 0.17
N LYS A 164 -6.39 -0.78 0.03
CA LYS A 164 -4.98 -0.33 0.07
C LYS A 164 -4.67 0.64 -1.07
N ALA A 165 -5.09 0.34 -2.29
CA ALA A 165 -4.87 1.21 -3.46
C ALA A 165 -5.65 2.53 -3.35
N ALA A 166 -6.86 2.49 -2.81
CA ALA A 166 -7.69 3.66 -2.54
C ALA A 166 -7.18 4.49 -1.34
N LYS A 167 -6.19 3.99 -0.57
CA LYS A 167 -5.66 4.63 0.64
C LYS A 167 -6.73 4.91 1.69
N LEU A 168 -7.66 3.96 1.86
CA LEU A 168 -8.68 4.02 2.91
C LEU A 168 -8.12 3.52 4.25
N ASP A 169 -7.19 4.28 4.82
CA ASP A 169 -6.61 4.01 6.13
C ASP A 169 -7.37 4.71 7.27
N ALA A 170 -6.87 4.58 8.50
CA ALA A 170 -7.50 5.17 9.68
C ALA A 170 -7.58 6.71 9.59
N ASP A 171 -6.58 7.36 8.99
CA ASP A 171 -6.56 8.82 8.84
C ASP A 171 -7.60 9.30 7.83
N PHE A 172 -7.73 8.59 6.70
CA PHE A 172 -8.83 8.82 5.77
C PHE A 172 -10.19 8.75 6.47
N LEU A 173 -10.42 7.73 7.30
CA LEU A 173 -11.71 7.51 7.95
C LEU A 173 -12.03 8.53 9.04
N LYS A 174 -11.04 9.16 9.67
CA LYS A 174 -11.26 10.29 10.59
C LYS A 174 -11.91 11.48 9.90
N ARG A 175 -11.69 11.65 8.59
CA ARG A 175 -12.33 12.70 7.77
C ARG A 175 -13.72 12.32 7.30
N ALA A 176 -14.08 11.04 7.39
CA ALA A 176 -15.38 10.52 6.95
C ALA A 176 -16.46 10.57 8.03
N VAL A 177 -16.08 10.81 9.30
CA VAL A 177 -17.01 10.85 10.43
C VAL A 177 -17.45 12.27 10.76
N TYR A 178 -18.63 12.41 11.35
CA TYR A 178 -19.23 13.70 11.69
C TYR A 178 -20.01 13.64 13.01
N LYS A 179 -20.11 14.77 13.72
CA LYS A 179 -21.00 14.94 14.87
C LYS A 179 -22.37 15.46 14.43
N ILE A 180 -23.42 15.06 15.11
CA ILE A 180 -24.78 15.58 14.94
C ILE A 180 -25.03 16.54 16.11
N PRO A 181 -25.17 17.86 15.88
CA PRO A 181 -25.28 18.85 16.97
C PRO A 181 -26.51 18.65 17.85
N ASP A 182 -27.68 18.47 17.23
CA ASP A 182 -28.98 18.43 17.93
C ASP A 182 -29.55 17.02 17.89
N LEU A 183 -28.85 16.09 18.56
CA LEU A 183 -29.31 14.71 18.65
C LEU A 183 -30.45 14.60 19.68
N GLU A 184 -31.48 13.82 19.34
CA GLU A 184 -32.66 13.64 20.15
C GLU A 184 -32.30 12.88 21.44
N LEU A 185 -33.00 13.21 22.54
CA LEU A 185 -32.71 12.69 23.88
C LEU A 185 -32.70 11.16 23.94
N GLU A 186 -33.57 10.50 23.18
CA GLU A 186 -33.61 9.05 23.08
C GLU A 186 -32.27 8.47 22.59
N TYR A 187 -31.71 9.01 21.52
CA TYR A 187 -30.42 8.56 20.99
C TYR A 187 -29.26 8.95 21.90
N ILE A 188 -29.34 10.11 22.57
CA ILE A 188 -28.37 10.50 23.60
C ILE A 188 -28.32 9.43 24.70
N ASN A 189 -29.48 9.01 25.22
CA ASN A 189 -29.56 7.97 26.26
C ASN A 189 -28.99 6.63 25.78
N MET A 190 -29.32 6.22 24.53
CA MET A 190 -28.75 5.02 23.92
C MET A 190 -27.21 5.11 23.81
N LEU A 191 -26.70 6.25 23.36
CA LEU A 191 -25.26 6.49 23.24
C LEU A 191 -24.54 6.53 24.59
N GLU A 192 -25.15 7.10 25.62
CA GLU A 192 -24.62 7.09 26.98
C GLU A 192 -24.57 5.67 27.55
N ALA A 193 -25.60 4.85 27.32
CA ALA A 193 -25.58 3.44 27.70
C ALA A 193 -24.42 2.70 27.00
N VAL A 194 -24.20 2.94 25.70
CA VAL A 194 -23.07 2.39 24.94
C VAL A 194 -21.73 2.87 25.50
N ARG A 195 -21.61 4.17 25.86
CA ARG A 195 -20.41 4.74 26.46
C ARG A 195 -20.09 4.09 27.81
N ASN A 196 -21.08 3.97 28.70
CA ASN A 196 -20.91 3.37 30.02
C ASN A 196 -20.48 1.91 29.91
N PHE A 197 -21.14 1.14 29.02
CA PHE A 197 -20.75 -0.23 28.73
C PHE A 197 -19.33 -0.33 28.18
N ALA A 198 -18.92 0.58 27.29
CA ALA A 198 -17.56 0.62 26.76
C ALA A 198 -16.51 0.85 27.87
N HIS A 199 -16.80 1.74 28.83
CA HIS A 199 -15.91 1.97 29.97
C HIS A 199 -15.85 0.77 30.92
N GLU A 200 -16.97 0.07 31.13
CA GLU A 200 -17.05 -1.15 31.94
C GLU A 200 -16.17 -2.26 31.36
N ILE A 201 -16.29 -2.54 30.05
CA ILE A 201 -15.47 -3.56 29.37
C ILE A 201 -14.06 -3.07 29.02
N GLY A 202 -13.75 -1.79 29.28
CA GLY A 202 -12.44 -1.18 29.03
C GLY A 202 -12.09 -0.90 27.57
N ARG A 203 -13.06 -0.96 26.65
CA ARG A 203 -12.87 -0.74 25.21
C ARG A 203 -14.19 -0.46 24.50
N SER A 204 -14.10 0.00 23.26
CA SER A 204 -15.29 0.07 22.39
C SER A 204 -15.92 -1.32 22.19
N PRO A 205 -17.26 -1.39 22.16
CA PRO A 205 -17.99 -2.65 21.99
C PRO A 205 -17.93 -3.16 20.56
N LEU A 206 -18.01 -4.49 20.43
CA LEU A 206 -18.19 -5.21 19.17
C LEU A 206 -19.68 -5.23 18.78
N HIS A 207 -19.96 -5.56 17.52
CA HIS A 207 -21.31 -5.57 16.99
C HIS A 207 -22.25 -6.56 17.70
N GLY A 208 -21.75 -7.71 18.16
CA GLY A 208 -22.54 -8.71 18.89
C GLY A 208 -22.76 -8.38 20.37
N GLU A 209 -22.05 -7.39 20.92
CA GLU A 209 -22.12 -7.03 22.35
C GLU A 209 -23.19 -5.97 22.64
N ILE A 210 -23.74 -5.33 21.60
CA ILE A 210 -24.81 -4.32 21.72
C ILE A 210 -26.12 -4.92 21.25
N GLU A 211 -27.18 -4.64 22.01
CA GLU A 211 -28.54 -5.02 21.66
C GLU A 211 -28.88 -4.60 20.22
N GLN A 212 -29.45 -5.54 19.46
CA GLN A 212 -29.67 -5.36 18.04
C GLN A 212 -30.58 -4.16 17.72
N ALA A 213 -31.61 -3.92 18.54
CA ALA A 213 -32.53 -2.79 18.37
C ALA A 213 -31.81 -1.44 18.53
N VAL A 214 -31.07 -1.28 19.63
CA VAL A 214 -30.25 -0.08 19.92
C VAL A 214 -29.24 0.18 18.80
N LYS A 215 -28.50 -0.86 18.40
CA LYS A 215 -27.52 -0.76 17.32
C LYS A 215 -28.16 -0.32 16.00
N GLN A 216 -29.31 -0.89 15.64
CA GLN A 216 -30.00 -0.55 14.40
C GLN A 216 -30.50 0.90 14.40
N ALA A 217 -31.14 1.33 15.49
CA ALA A 217 -31.61 2.69 15.67
C ALA A 217 -30.46 3.71 15.56
N LEU A 218 -29.33 3.44 16.22
CA LEU A 218 -28.15 4.30 16.14
C LEU A 218 -27.50 4.31 14.75
N ILE A 219 -27.47 3.18 14.05
CA ILE A 219 -26.96 3.12 12.65
C ILE A 219 -27.86 3.94 11.73
N GLU A 220 -29.17 3.81 11.85
CA GLU A 220 -30.13 4.56 11.03
C GLU A 220 -30.00 6.06 11.29
N ARG A 221 -29.89 6.47 12.55
CA ARG A 221 -29.81 7.88 12.92
C ARG A 221 -28.46 8.53 12.62
N CYS A 222 -27.37 7.79 12.84
CA CYS A 222 -26.00 8.29 12.68
C CYS A 222 -25.39 7.93 11.32
N GLY A 223 -26.10 7.21 10.45
CA GLY A 223 -25.64 6.69 9.15
C GLY A 223 -24.72 5.47 9.23
N SER A 224 -23.94 5.34 10.30
CA SER A 224 -23.10 4.16 10.54
C SER A 224 -22.80 3.95 12.02
N TRP A 225 -22.41 2.71 12.37
CA TRP A 225 -21.96 2.39 13.72
C TRP A 225 -20.70 3.17 14.11
N ARG A 226 -19.80 3.44 13.15
CA ARG A 226 -18.62 4.28 13.39
C ARG A 226 -19.02 5.71 13.74
N ASN A 227 -20.01 6.28 13.05
CA ASN A 227 -20.51 7.62 13.38
C ASN A 227 -21.23 7.64 14.73
N ALA A 228 -21.97 6.59 15.08
CA ALA A 228 -22.59 6.46 16.40
C ALA A 228 -21.53 6.48 17.51
N LEU A 229 -20.50 5.64 17.41
CA LEU A 229 -19.36 5.67 18.34
C LEU A 229 -18.66 7.03 18.35
N PHE A 230 -18.51 7.65 17.18
CA PHE A 230 -17.91 8.97 17.07
C PHE A 230 -18.70 10.04 17.83
N GLN A 231 -20.04 9.95 17.94
CA GLN A 231 -20.84 10.88 18.76
C GLN A 231 -20.38 10.92 20.22
N ILE A 232 -19.86 9.81 20.74
CA ILE A 232 -19.41 9.65 22.13
C ILE A 232 -17.89 9.59 22.27
N ASP A 233 -17.15 10.02 21.26
CA ASP A 233 -15.67 10.08 21.22
C ASP A 233 -15.01 8.70 21.30
N LEU A 234 -15.72 7.68 20.82
CA LEU A 234 -15.22 6.33 20.68
C LEU A 234 -14.86 6.01 19.22
N GLU A 235 -13.90 5.11 19.05
CA GLU A 235 -13.52 4.53 17.75
C GLU A 235 -13.87 3.04 17.72
N PRO A 236 -14.30 2.47 16.58
CA PRO A 236 -14.56 1.05 16.49
C PRO A 236 -13.27 0.24 16.62
N VAL A 237 -13.42 -0.99 17.15
CA VAL A 237 -12.33 -1.96 17.20
C VAL A 237 -11.83 -2.26 15.77
N LEU A 238 -10.54 -2.07 15.53
CA LEU A 238 -9.91 -2.24 14.22
C LEU A 238 -9.35 -3.65 14.08
N ARG A 239 -9.61 -4.32 12.95
CA ARG A 239 -8.94 -5.59 12.60
C ARG A 239 -7.66 -5.30 11.83
N MET A 240 -6.64 -6.14 12.00
CA MET A 240 -5.37 -6.04 11.26
C MET A 240 -5.56 -6.11 9.75
N GLU A 241 -6.39 -7.05 9.30
CA GLU A 241 -6.71 -7.25 7.89
C GLU A 241 -8.23 -7.26 7.71
N PRO A 242 -8.85 -6.06 7.71
CA PRO A 242 -10.25 -5.91 7.34
C PRO A 242 -10.43 -6.49 5.93
N PHE A 243 -11.50 -7.25 5.71
CA PHE A 243 -11.83 -7.77 4.37
C PHE A 243 -10.80 -8.75 3.75
N HIS A 244 -9.95 -9.43 4.55
CA HIS A 244 -8.96 -10.37 4.02
C HIS A 244 -9.57 -11.53 3.22
N ASP A 245 -10.71 -12.05 3.69
CA ASP A 245 -11.46 -13.13 3.01
C ASP A 245 -12.52 -12.60 2.02
N ILE A 246 -12.58 -11.28 1.79
CA ILE A 246 -13.64 -10.67 0.97
C ILE A 246 -13.13 -10.43 -0.45
N TYR A 247 -13.68 -11.23 -1.36
CA TYR A 247 -13.44 -11.14 -2.79
C TYR A 247 -14.25 -10.01 -3.43
N ILE A 248 -13.73 -9.46 -4.53
CA ILE A 248 -14.40 -8.42 -5.32
C ILE A 248 -15.64 -9.00 -6.01
N ASP A 249 -15.62 -10.30 -6.33
CA ASP A 249 -16.78 -10.98 -6.91
C ASP A 249 -17.80 -11.33 -5.83
N HIS A 250 -18.82 -10.48 -5.71
CA HIS A 250 -19.95 -10.66 -4.80
C HIS A 250 -20.84 -11.88 -5.13
N ARG A 251 -20.68 -12.50 -6.32
CA ARG A 251 -21.41 -13.71 -6.74
C ARG A 251 -20.82 -14.99 -6.16
N MET A 252 -19.63 -14.94 -5.55
CA MET A 252 -19.16 -16.00 -4.66
C MET A 252 -19.86 -15.83 -3.30
N THR A 253 -21.12 -16.26 -3.27
CA THR A 253 -22.14 -16.00 -2.24
C THR A 253 -21.93 -16.76 -0.93
N GLU A 254 -20.89 -17.59 -0.82
CA GLU A 254 -20.47 -18.28 0.41
C GLU A 254 -19.58 -17.42 1.33
N ASN A 255 -19.32 -16.15 1.00
CA ASN A 255 -18.56 -15.21 1.83
C ASN A 255 -19.35 -14.72 3.06
N ARG A 256 -19.92 -15.64 3.84
CA ARG A 256 -20.55 -15.35 5.14
C ARG A 256 -19.64 -15.85 6.26
N ARG A 257 -18.59 -15.09 6.56
CA ARG A 257 -18.22 -14.95 7.97
C ARG A 257 -19.04 -13.81 8.52
N LEU A 258 -19.92 -14.13 9.45
CA LEU A 258 -20.51 -13.15 10.35
C LEU A 258 -19.39 -12.31 10.96
N HIS A 259 -19.69 -11.07 11.37
CA HIS A 259 -18.75 -10.29 12.15
C HIS A 259 -18.28 -11.17 13.32
N SER A 260 -16.99 -11.51 13.30
CA SER A 260 -16.40 -12.33 14.35
C SER A 260 -16.35 -11.49 15.61
N ASP A 261 -17.02 -11.93 16.67
CA ASP A 261 -16.94 -11.32 18.00
C ASP A 261 -15.61 -11.63 18.72
N SER A 262 -14.63 -12.22 18.01
CA SER A 262 -13.28 -12.41 18.50
C SER A 262 -12.44 -11.13 18.40
N LEU A 263 -11.78 -10.78 19.51
CA LEU A 263 -10.74 -9.74 19.58
C LEU A 263 -9.38 -10.21 19.03
N TYR A 264 -9.28 -11.43 18.52
CA TYR A 264 -8.03 -11.93 17.97
C TYR A 264 -7.61 -11.15 16.72
N GLY A 265 -6.40 -10.56 16.77
CA GLY A 265 -5.87 -9.71 15.69
C GLY A 265 -6.52 -8.33 15.60
N CYS A 266 -7.18 -7.88 16.68
CA CYS A 266 -7.81 -6.58 16.78
C CYS A 266 -6.98 -5.56 17.59
N TYR A 267 -7.24 -4.28 17.35
CA TYR A 267 -6.62 -3.13 18.02
C TYR A 267 -7.69 -2.12 18.38
N TYR A 268 -7.57 -1.52 19.55
CA TYR A 268 -8.56 -0.59 20.08
C TYR A 268 -7.94 0.26 21.18
N LYS A 269 -8.52 1.43 21.45
CA LYS A 269 -8.14 2.24 22.60
C LYS A 269 -8.65 1.58 23.88
N VAL A 270 -7.75 1.41 24.86
CA VAL A 270 -8.13 0.92 26.19
C VAL A 270 -8.64 2.09 27.01
N LEU A 271 -9.86 1.98 27.53
CA LEU A 271 -10.59 3.09 28.15
C LEU A 271 -10.43 3.15 29.67
N ASN A 272 -10.06 2.04 30.31
CA ASN A 272 -10.00 1.88 31.77
C ASN A 272 -8.55 1.75 32.30
N LEU A 273 -7.60 2.45 31.69
CA LEU A 273 -6.20 2.46 32.14
C LEU A 273 -6.04 3.27 33.44
N ASP A 274 -5.62 2.60 34.49
CA ASP A 274 -5.23 3.21 35.77
C ASP A 274 -3.84 3.90 35.68
N GLU A 275 -3.41 4.52 36.77
CA GLU A 275 -2.13 5.27 36.79
C GLU A 275 -0.92 4.33 36.61
N ASP A 276 -0.98 3.13 37.17
CA ASP A 276 0.10 2.16 37.07
C ASP A 276 0.20 1.57 35.65
N ASP A 277 -0.94 1.31 35.01
CA ASP A 277 -1.01 0.91 33.62
C ASP A 277 -0.38 1.97 32.70
N ARG A 278 -0.65 3.25 32.96
CA ARG A 278 -0.04 4.36 32.22
C ARG A 278 1.47 4.43 32.45
N LYS A 279 1.94 4.23 33.68
CA LYS A 279 3.39 4.15 33.99
C LYS A 279 4.04 2.99 33.23
N ARG A 280 3.44 1.79 33.28
CA ARG A 280 3.91 0.61 32.54
C ARG A 280 3.98 0.85 31.03
N LEU A 281 2.95 1.46 30.44
CA LEU A 281 2.96 1.87 29.02
C LEU A 281 4.07 2.89 28.73
N GLY A 282 4.28 3.85 29.63
CA GLY A 282 5.39 4.81 29.59
C GLY A 282 6.75 4.13 29.50
N MET A 283 7.00 3.11 30.33
CA MET A 283 8.24 2.33 30.29
C MET A 283 8.48 1.68 28.91
N VAL A 284 7.42 1.13 28.29
CA VAL A 284 7.54 0.53 26.94
C VAL A 284 7.79 1.62 25.89
N LYS A 285 7.16 2.78 26.03
CA LYS A 285 7.40 3.94 25.15
C LYS A 285 8.84 4.45 25.26
N ASP A 286 9.41 4.49 26.46
CA ASP A 286 10.80 4.90 26.68
C ASP A 286 11.78 3.93 26.05
N ILE A 287 11.52 2.62 26.15
CA ILE A 287 12.31 1.60 25.44
C ILE A 287 12.23 1.82 23.92
N TYR A 288 11.05 2.13 23.39
CA TYR A 288 10.86 2.42 21.97
C TYR A 288 11.68 3.64 21.53
N LEU A 289 11.55 4.75 22.25
CA LEU A 289 12.25 6.01 21.94
C LEU A 289 13.77 5.87 22.07
N LYS A 290 14.25 5.25 23.16
CA LYS A 290 15.69 5.08 23.42
C LYS A 290 16.38 4.24 22.36
N ASN A 291 15.71 3.20 21.87
CA ASN A 291 16.32 2.26 20.93
C ASN A 291 16.07 2.63 19.47
N GLY A 292 15.16 3.56 19.19
CA GLY A 292 14.75 3.92 17.82
C GLY A 292 14.13 2.77 17.02
N LYS A 293 13.68 1.69 17.70
CA LYS A 293 13.13 0.48 17.07
C LYS A 293 11.96 -0.07 17.88
N ILE A 294 10.97 -0.63 17.19
CA ILE A 294 9.76 -1.17 17.82
C ILE A 294 10.12 -2.28 18.80
N PRO A 295 9.73 -2.18 20.09
CA PRO A 295 10.11 -3.14 21.11
C PRO A 295 9.40 -4.49 20.90
N MET A 296 10.19 -5.53 20.65
CA MET A 296 9.70 -6.90 20.57
C MET A 296 9.52 -7.49 21.97
N LYS A 297 8.73 -8.56 22.07
CA LYS A 297 8.48 -9.27 23.34
C LYS A 297 9.77 -9.67 24.08
N LYS A 298 10.88 -9.92 23.41
CA LYS A 298 12.14 -10.32 24.06
C LYS A 298 12.90 -9.13 24.70
N GLU A 299 12.60 -7.92 24.25
CA GLU A 299 13.31 -6.69 24.64
C GLU A 299 12.65 -5.98 25.83
N VAL A 300 11.52 -6.51 26.31
CA VAL A 300 10.76 -5.96 27.44
C VAL A 300 10.68 -6.98 28.58
N PRO A 301 10.89 -6.57 29.85
CA PRO A 301 10.80 -7.45 31.02
C PRO A 301 9.52 -8.30 31.03
N ARG A 302 9.64 -9.57 31.44
CA ARG A 302 8.53 -10.54 31.37
C ARG A 302 7.31 -10.09 32.17
N GLN A 303 7.50 -9.61 33.39
CA GLN A 303 6.40 -9.16 34.26
C GLN A 303 5.64 -7.99 33.63
N LEU A 304 6.37 -6.95 33.22
CA LEU A 304 5.81 -5.80 32.51
C LEU A 304 4.97 -6.21 31.29
N ARG A 305 5.43 -7.22 30.53
CA ARG A 305 4.69 -7.75 29.39
C ARG A 305 3.42 -8.49 29.79
N GLN A 306 3.43 -9.23 30.90
CA GLN A 306 2.26 -9.98 31.37
C GLN A 306 1.18 -9.02 31.84
N ASP A 307 1.53 -8.06 32.69
CA ASP A 307 0.60 -7.04 33.20
C ASP A 307 -0.06 -6.26 32.04
N LEU A 308 0.75 -5.78 31.09
CA LEU A 308 0.23 -5.05 29.93
C LEU A 308 -0.56 -5.94 28.95
N HIS A 309 -0.25 -7.24 28.88
CA HIS A 309 -1.00 -8.16 28.04
C HIS A 309 -2.39 -8.42 28.59
N GLU A 310 -2.53 -8.54 29.91
CA GLU A 310 -3.83 -8.71 30.58
C GLU A 310 -4.74 -7.50 30.33
N LYS A 311 -4.19 -6.28 30.44
CA LYS A 311 -4.94 -5.03 30.23
C LYS A 311 -5.26 -4.74 28.77
N CYS A 312 -4.31 -4.94 27.86
CA CYS A 312 -4.47 -4.59 26.44
C CYS A 312 -4.93 -5.75 25.55
N GLY A 313 -5.03 -6.98 26.08
CA GLY A 313 -5.42 -8.21 25.37
C GLY A 313 -4.36 -8.77 24.40
N SER A 314 -3.49 -7.93 23.84
CA SER A 314 -2.41 -8.38 22.95
C SER A 314 -1.21 -7.43 22.96
N TRP A 315 -0.01 -7.96 22.68
CA TRP A 315 1.18 -7.12 22.55
C TRP A 315 1.07 -6.10 21.40
N GLY A 316 0.40 -6.46 20.31
CA GLY A 316 0.13 -5.52 19.23
C GLY A 316 -0.73 -4.35 19.70
N ASN A 317 -1.71 -4.61 20.57
CA ASN A 317 -2.54 -3.55 21.13
C ASN A 317 -1.83 -2.71 22.21
N VAL A 318 -0.87 -3.29 22.95
CA VAL A 318 0.06 -2.51 23.81
C VAL A 318 0.83 -1.48 22.98
N LEU A 319 1.42 -1.93 21.87
CA LEU A 319 2.14 -1.06 20.95
C LEU A 319 1.23 0.02 20.34
N TYR A 320 -0.03 -0.33 20.06
CA TYR A 320 -1.05 0.61 19.60
C TYR A 320 -1.35 1.72 20.64
N GLN A 321 -1.35 1.40 21.94
CA GLN A 321 -1.57 2.43 22.98
C GLN A 321 -0.45 3.48 23.00
N ILE A 322 0.79 3.09 22.66
CA ILE A 322 1.94 4.01 22.64
C ILE A 322 2.18 4.68 21.27
N GLY A 323 1.25 4.50 20.33
CA GLY A 323 1.27 5.18 19.03
C GLY A 323 1.96 4.42 17.89
N VAL A 324 2.36 3.17 18.09
CA VAL A 324 2.88 2.32 17.00
C VAL A 324 1.70 1.73 16.23
N THR A 325 1.67 1.92 14.92
CA THR A 325 0.58 1.40 14.10
C THR A 325 0.70 -0.13 13.94
N PRO A 326 -0.42 -0.85 13.77
CA PRO A 326 -0.40 -2.28 13.46
C PRO A 326 0.48 -2.62 12.25
N LYS A 327 0.44 -1.78 11.21
CA LYS A 327 1.20 -1.99 9.98
C LYS A 327 2.70 -1.98 10.24
N GLU A 328 3.21 -0.94 10.93
CA GLU A 328 4.63 -0.81 11.26
C GLU A 328 5.14 -2.00 12.08
N TYR A 329 4.35 -2.44 13.08
CA TYR A 329 4.73 -3.58 13.92
C TYR A 329 4.87 -4.88 13.13
N TYR A 330 3.95 -5.17 12.20
CA TYR A 330 3.99 -6.42 11.43
C TYR A 330 5.04 -6.40 10.32
N GLU A 331 5.29 -5.25 9.70
CA GLU A 331 6.40 -5.08 8.76
C GLU A 331 7.75 -5.38 9.46
N GLU A 332 7.95 -4.83 10.67
CA GLU A 332 9.14 -5.08 11.47
C GLU A 332 9.25 -6.55 11.93
N LYS A 333 8.14 -7.14 12.37
CA LYS A 333 8.08 -8.55 12.77
C LYS A 333 8.42 -9.50 11.62
N ASN A 334 7.94 -9.21 10.41
CA ASN A 334 8.19 -10.02 9.22
C ASN A 334 9.65 -9.89 8.75
N LYS A 335 10.24 -8.69 8.79
CA LYS A 335 11.68 -8.47 8.53
C LYS A 335 12.54 -9.34 9.44
N LYS A 336 12.25 -9.35 10.75
CA LYS A 336 12.98 -10.16 11.73
C LYS A 336 12.81 -11.67 11.50
N LYS A 337 11.62 -12.13 11.11
CA LYS A 337 11.36 -13.54 10.79
C LYS A 337 12.20 -14.01 9.58
N ASN A 338 12.24 -13.20 8.52
CA ASN A 338 13.03 -13.49 7.33
C ASN A 338 14.55 -13.44 7.62
N SER A 339 15.01 -12.54 8.49
CA SER A 339 16.42 -12.47 8.90
C SER A 339 16.89 -13.67 9.75
N ASN A 340 15.97 -14.35 10.44
CA ASN A 340 16.26 -15.54 11.24
C ASN A 340 16.09 -16.85 10.47
N GLN A 341 15.42 -16.85 9.31
CA GLN A 341 15.28 -18.03 8.44
C GLN A 341 16.40 -18.13 7.39
N GLY A 342 17.20 -17.08 7.22
CA GLY A 342 18.39 -17.05 6.36
C GLY A 342 19.72 -17.17 7.12
N LYS A 343 19.71 -17.70 8.35
CA LYS A 343 20.90 -17.97 9.17
C LYS A 343 21.03 -19.45 9.46
#